data_AF-A0AAJ0B4K4-F1
#
_entry.id   AF-A0AAJ0B4K4-F1
#
_cell.length_a   1.000
_cell.length_b   1.000
_cell.length_c   1.000
_cell.angle_alpha   90.00
_cell.angle_beta   90.00
_cell.angle_gamma   90.00
#
_symmetry.space_group_name_H-M   'P 1'
#
loop_
_entity.id
_entity.type
_entity.pdbx_description
1 polymer ?
#
loop_
_entity_poly.entity_id
_entity_poly.type
_entity_poly.pdbx_seq_one_letter_code
_entity_poly.pdbx_strand_id
1 'polypeptide(L)'
;MRYGLDTFGPQAWNNGLPDLAVAGPNVGSNVYLQVHFSGTVGAAVYAAQRGIPSIAFSGLTTGNAAWDTTPVPARSLVYAELAGMLVDTLAAQEKPYLPPNVWLNVNFGAVGGEGCTRAADFKWVLSRINIGLFSAPDTPHCGTTRLPSEIDVVNRGCFVSVSVGDARDKSTAPAADQAVVVQKLGNLLSCP
;
A
#
# COMPACT_ATOMS: atom_id res chain seq x y z
N MET A 1 -15.71 3.70 0.22
CA MET A 1 -15.39 3.09 1.53
C MET A 1 -16.58 3.15 2.49
N ARG A 2 -16.96 4.32 3.03
CA ARG A 2 -18.05 4.48 4.01
C ARG A 2 -19.29 3.63 3.72
N TYR A 3 -19.87 3.78 2.52
CA TYR A 3 -21.09 3.06 2.15
C TYR A 3 -20.91 1.52 2.10
N GLY A 4 -19.72 1.05 1.72
CA GLY A 4 -19.38 -0.38 1.79
C GLY A 4 -19.35 -0.89 3.24
N LEU A 5 -18.77 -0.11 4.16
CA LEU A 5 -18.67 -0.49 5.58
C LEU A 5 -19.99 -0.35 6.34
N ASP A 6 -20.76 0.70 6.06
CA ASP A 6 -21.95 1.06 6.84
C ASP A 6 -23.24 0.43 6.29
N THR A 7 -23.26 0.00 5.02
CA THR A 7 -24.49 -0.47 4.37
C THR A 7 -24.32 -1.86 3.78
N PHE A 8 -23.40 -2.05 2.83
CA PHE A 8 -23.32 -3.31 2.09
C PHE A 8 -22.65 -4.44 2.86
N GLY A 9 -21.57 -4.16 3.59
CA GLY A 9 -20.85 -5.15 4.39
C GLY A 9 -21.76 -5.83 5.42
N PRO A 10 -22.49 -5.07 6.26
CA PRO A 10 -23.45 -5.64 7.21
C PRO A 10 -24.51 -6.53 6.55
N GLN A 11 -25.00 -6.16 5.36
CA GLN A 11 -25.96 -6.98 4.61
C GLN A 11 -25.34 -8.29 4.09
N ALA A 12 -24.08 -8.23 3.61
CA ALA A 12 -23.37 -9.37 3.06
C ALA A 12 -22.83 -10.33 4.13
N TRP A 13 -22.51 -9.82 5.32
CA TRP A 13 -21.78 -10.54 6.36
C TRP A 13 -22.53 -10.64 7.69
N ASN A 14 -23.86 -10.55 7.67
CA ASN A 14 -24.71 -10.66 8.86
C ASN A 14 -24.27 -9.72 10.00
N ASN A 15 -24.16 -8.43 9.67
CA ASN A 15 -23.62 -7.36 10.53
C ASN A 15 -22.12 -7.48 10.87
N GLY A 16 -21.38 -8.36 10.19
CA GLY A 16 -19.93 -8.46 10.27
C GLY A 16 -19.21 -7.28 9.62
N LEU A 17 -18.00 -6.99 10.12
CA LEU A 17 -17.05 -6.06 9.50
C LEU A 17 -16.10 -6.82 8.57
N PRO A 18 -15.59 -6.17 7.50
CA PRO A 18 -14.54 -6.77 6.70
C PRO A 18 -13.25 -6.85 7.52
N ASP A 19 -12.44 -7.87 7.22
CA ASP A 19 -11.15 -8.08 7.87
C ASP A 19 -10.04 -7.17 7.31
N LEU A 20 -10.21 -6.72 6.07
CA LEU A 20 -9.28 -5.86 5.35
C LEU A 20 -10.07 -4.97 4.37
N ALA A 21 -9.70 -3.70 4.27
CA ALA A 21 -10.24 -2.78 3.29
C ALA A 21 -9.17 -2.35 2.29
N VAL A 22 -9.44 -2.47 0.99
CA VAL A 22 -8.50 -2.09 -0.07
C VAL A 22 -9.10 -0.99 -0.95
N ALA A 23 -8.26 -0.07 -1.43
CA ALA A 23 -8.63 1.00 -2.35
C ALA A 23 -7.61 1.09 -3.50
N GLY A 24 -8.09 1.26 -4.74
CA GLY A 24 -7.27 1.33 -5.95
C GLY A 24 -7.32 0.05 -6.80
N PRO A 25 -6.30 -0.23 -7.64
CA PRO A 25 -5.13 0.62 -7.87
C PRO A 25 -5.46 1.96 -8.54
N ASN A 26 -4.90 3.05 -8.03
CA ASN A 26 -4.99 4.37 -8.67
C ASN A 26 -4.12 4.44 -9.93
N VAL A 27 -4.61 5.10 -10.98
CA VAL A 27 -3.79 5.48 -12.14
C VAL A 27 -2.99 6.73 -11.78
N GLY A 28 -1.68 6.57 -11.63
CA GLY A 28 -0.80 7.57 -11.03
C GLY A 28 -0.43 7.24 -9.59
N SER A 29 0.77 7.64 -9.18
CA SER A 29 1.26 7.45 -7.82
C SER A 29 0.54 8.37 -6.82
N ASN A 30 0.61 7.99 -5.55
CA ASN A 30 0.25 8.82 -4.42
C ASN A 30 1.44 8.83 -3.47
N VAL A 31 2.40 9.71 -3.75
CA VAL A 31 3.64 9.84 -2.97
C VAL A 31 3.80 11.24 -2.38
N TYR A 32 4.49 11.33 -1.25
CA TYR A 32 4.84 12.59 -0.60
C TYR A 32 3.58 13.46 -0.34
N LEU A 33 3.57 14.72 -0.78
CA LEU A 33 2.44 15.63 -0.55
C LEU A 33 1.12 15.16 -1.18
N GLN A 34 1.17 14.32 -2.22
CA GLN A 34 -0.04 13.80 -2.89
C GLN A 34 -0.88 12.93 -1.95
N VAL A 35 -0.24 12.24 -0.99
CA VAL A 35 -0.90 11.37 -0.01
C VAL A 35 -2.00 12.11 0.76
N HIS A 36 -1.76 13.39 1.10
CA HIS A 36 -2.71 14.16 1.89
C HIS A 36 -4.01 14.47 1.13
N PHE A 37 -3.93 14.60 -0.20
CA PHE A 37 -5.05 15.00 -1.06
C PHE A 37 -5.67 13.84 -1.84
N SER A 38 -5.07 12.65 -1.78
CA SER A 38 -5.52 11.47 -2.51
C SER A 38 -6.83 10.89 -1.97
N GLY A 39 -7.81 10.68 -2.86
CA GLY A 39 -9.05 9.98 -2.56
C GLY A 39 -8.84 8.49 -2.24
N THR A 40 -7.89 7.83 -2.92
CA THR A 40 -7.53 6.43 -2.68
C THR A 40 -6.95 6.24 -1.29
N VAL A 41 -6.03 7.11 -0.90
CA VAL A 41 -5.49 7.18 0.48
C VAL A 41 -6.61 7.51 1.46
N GLY A 42 -7.44 8.52 1.17
CA GLY A 42 -8.55 8.91 2.06
C GLY A 42 -9.52 7.76 2.33
N ALA A 43 -9.77 6.90 1.34
CA ALA A 43 -10.60 5.71 1.51
C ALA A 43 -9.95 4.68 2.46
N ALA A 44 -8.66 4.39 2.32
CA ALA A 44 -7.95 3.49 3.22
C ALA A 44 -7.88 4.07 4.65
N VAL A 45 -7.45 5.33 4.79
CA VAL A 45 -7.38 6.04 6.08
C VAL A 45 -8.73 6.02 6.80
N TYR A 46 -9.83 6.24 6.10
CA TYR A 46 -11.18 6.15 6.69
C TYR A 46 -11.48 4.76 7.26
N ALA A 47 -11.07 3.68 6.58
CA ALA A 47 -11.23 2.32 7.09
C ALA A 47 -10.35 2.07 8.32
N ALA A 48 -9.08 2.51 8.29
CA ALA A 48 -8.16 2.38 9.43
C ALA A 48 -8.67 3.12 10.68
N GLN A 49 -9.22 4.34 10.52
CA GLN A 49 -9.86 5.09 11.60
C GLN A 49 -11.10 4.40 12.18
N ARG A 50 -11.73 3.51 11.41
CA ARG A 50 -12.86 2.66 11.82
C ARG A 50 -12.41 1.32 12.43
N GLY A 51 -11.12 1.13 12.67
CA GLY A 51 -10.55 -0.08 13.25
C GLY A 51 -10.33 -1.22 12.25
N ILE A 52 -10.42 -0.94 10.94
CA ILE A 52 -10.28 -1.95 9.88
C ILE A 52 -8.92 -1.77 9.22
N PRO A 53 -8.02 -2.78 9.27
CA PRO A 53 -6.77 -2.76 8.51
C PRO A 53 -7.02 -2.40 7.06
N SER A 54 -6.15 -1.57 6.45
CA SER A 54 -6.41 -1.11 5.09
C SER A 54 -5.17 -0.82 4.25
N ILE A 55 -5.36 -0.86 2.93
CA ILE A 55 -4.31 -0.66 1.94
C ILE A 55 -4.82 0.28 0.84
N ALA A 56 -4.01 1.27 0.48
CA ALA A 56 -4.18 2.08 -0.71
C ALA A 56 -3.14 1.66 -1.76
N PHE A 57 -3.61 1.22 -2.93
CA PHE A 57 -2.76 0.84 -4.06
C PHE A 57 -2.73 1.94 -5.12
N SER A 58 -1.55 2.22 -5.66
CA SER A 58 -1.32 3.23 -6.70
C SER A 58 -0.25 2.74 -7.67
N GLY A 59 -0.35 3.08 -8.95
CA GLY A 59 0.62 2.66 -9.97
C GLY A 59 1.20 3.83 -10.74
N LEU A 60 2.51 3.83 -10.99
CA LEU A 60 3.20 4.92 -11.69
C LEU A 60 2.84 5.01 -13.18
N THR A 61 2.48 3.90 -13.83
CA THR A 61 2.11 3.93 -15.26
C THR A 61 0.83 4.75 -15.44
N THR A 62 0.95 5.84 -16.18
CA THR A 62 -0.15 6.77 -16.48
C THR A 62 -0.98 6.31 -17.68
N GLY A 63 -2.07 7.03 -17.95
CA GLY A 63 -2.98 6.75 -19.07
C GLY A 63 -4.25 6.06 -18.61
N ASN A 64 -5.38 6.66 -18.97
CA ASN A 64 -6.69 6.10 -18.68
C ASN A 64 -7.08 5.11 -19.78
N ALA A 65 -7.73 4.03 -19.38
CA ALA A 65 -8.38 3.09 -20.28
C ALA A 65 -9.84 2.95 -19.83
N ALA A 66 -10.75 2.67 -20.76
CA ALA A 66 -12.11 2.30 -20.41
C ALA A 66 -12.09 0.98 -19.62
N TRP A 67 -13.06 0.78 -18.73
CA TRP A 67 -13.11 -0.38 -17.84
C TRP A 67 -13.23 -1.72 -18.60
N ASP A 68 -13.77 -1.68 -19.82
CA ASP A 68 -14.02 -2.79 -20.74
C ASP A 68 -13.01 -2.89 -21.89
N THR A 69 -11.89 -2.17 -21.80
CA THR A 69 -10.83 -2.18 -22.83
C THR A 69 -10.34 -3.60 -23.13
N THR A 70 -10.36 -3.98 -24.41
CA THR A 70 -9.90 -5.28 -24.89
C THR A 70 -8.85 -5.11 -26.00
N PRO A 71 -7.65 -5.71 -25.90
CA PRO A 71 -7.18 -6.55 -24.79
C PRO A 71 -6.98 -5.74 -23.49
N VAL A 72 -7.07 -6.42 -22.35
CA VAL A 72 -6.84 -5.80 -21.03
C VAL A 72 -5.42 -5.21 -21.02
N PRO A 73 -5.24 -3.93 -20.62
CA PRO A 73 -3.91 -3.33 -20.58
C PRO A 73 -2.95 -4.13 -19.68
N ALA A 74 -1.74 -4.42 -20.17
CA ALA A 74 -0.76 -5.21 -19.43
C ALA A 74 -0.47 -4.66 -18.02
N ARG A 75 -0.41 -3.32 -17.86
CA ARG A 75 -0.25 -2.66 -16.56
C ARG A 75 -1.33 -3.06 -15.54
N SER A 76 -2.56 -3.23 -15.99
CA SER A 76 -3.69 -3.57 -15.12
C SER A 76 -3.54 -4.99 -14.59
N LEU A 77 -3.08 -5.93 -15.42
CA LEU A 77 -2.82 -7.31 -15.02
C LEU A 77 -1.66 -7.39 -14.03
N VAL A 78 -0.54 -6.72 -14.32
CA VAL A 78 0.64 -6.71 -13.44
C VAL A 78 0.34 -6.08 -12.08
N TYR A 79 -0.35 -4.92 -12.05
CA TYR A 79 -0.71 -4.27 -10.79
C TYR A 79 -1.76 -5.06 -10.00
N ALA A 80 -2.70 -5.75 -10.66
CA ALA A 80 -3.63 -6.63 -9.97
C ALA A 80 -2.91 -7.84 -9.33
N GLU A 81 -1.96 -8.45 -10.04
CA GLU A 81 -1.15 -9.56 -9.52
C GLU A 81 -0.31 -9.11 -8.31
N LEU A 82 0.40 -7.97 -8.40
CA LEU A 82 1.14 -7.41 -7.28
C LEU A 82 0.21 -7.10 -6.08
N ALA A 83 -0.93 -6.45 -6.30
CA ALA A 83 -1.88 -6.16 -5.24
C ALA A 83 -2.38 -7.45 -4.55
N GLY A 84 -2.69 -8.49 -5.34
CA GLY A 84 -3.05 -9.81 -4.85
C GLY A 84 -1.97 -10.43 -3.98
N MET A 85 -0.72 -10.43 -4.42
CA MET A 85 0.41 -10.96 -3.65
C MET A 85 0.52 -10.33 -2.25
N LEU A 86 0.36 -9.00 -2.14
CA LEU A 86 0.42 -8.32 -0.83
C LEU A 86 -0.79 -8.67 0.05
N VAL A 87 -1.99 -8.68 -0.54
CA VAL A 87 -3.22 -9.04 0.19
C VAL A 87 -3.13 -10.47 0.70
N ASP A 88 -2.72 -11.42 -0.13
CA ASP A 88 -2.58 -12.83 0.25
C ASP A 88 -1.52 -13.01 1.34
N THR A 89 -0.38 -12.30 1.21
CA THR A 89 0.69 -12.32 2.23
C THR A 89 0.18 -11.85 3.59
N LEU A 90 -0.59 -10.76 3.63
CA LEU A 90 -1.18 -10.24 4.86
C LEU A 90 -2.30 -11.12 5.40
N ALA A 91 -3.17 -11.64 4.52
CA ALA A 91 -4.30 -12.47 4.89
C ALA A 91 -3.88 -13.84 5.46
N ALA A 92 -2.68 -14.31 5.09
CA ALA A 92 -2.04 -15.50 5.65
C ALA A 92 -1.51 -15.30 7.08
N GLN A 93 -1.46 -14.07 7.59
CA GLN A 93 -1.03 -13.76 8.96
C GLN A 93 -2.20 -13.86 9.94
N GLU A 94 -1.90 -13.93 11.23
CA GLU A 94 -2.93 -13.82 12.27
C GLU A 94 -3.53 -12.41 12.31
N LYS A 95 -4.84 -12.34 12.60
CA LYS A 95 -5.56 -11.08 12.82
C LYS A 95 -5.21 -10.48 14.19
N PRO A 96 -5.20 -9.14 14.33
CA PRO A 96 -5.44 -8.16 13.27
C PRO A 96 -4.27 -8.10 12.28
N TYR A 97 -4.59 -7.89 11.00
CA TYR A 97 -3.59 -7.89 9.93
C TYR A 97 -2.64 -6.68 9.98
N LEU A 98 -3.06 -5.58 10.62
CA LEU A 98 -2.22 -4.41 10.89
C LEU A 98 -2.53 -3.90 12.31
N PRO A 99 -1.61 -3.13 12.93
CA PRO A 99 -1.90 -2.46 14.20
C PRO A 99 -3.09 -1.48 14.10
N PRO A 100 -3.69 -1.07 15.23
CA PRO A 100 -4.74 -0.06 15.24
C PRO A 100 -4.29 1.26 14.61
N ASN A 101 -5.18 1.92 13.86
CA ASN A 101 -4.89 3.17 13.13
C ASN A 101 -3.72 3.09 12.13
N VAL A 102 -3.33 1.89 11.70
CA VAL A 102 -2.32 1.71 10.65
C VAL A 102 -2.98 1.37 9.32
N TRP A 103 -2.44 1.95 8.27
CA TRP A 103 -2.76 1.62 6.88
C TRP A 103 -1.48 1.51 6.06
N LEU A 104 -1.54 0.83 4.91
CA LEU A 104 -0.40 0.73 4.00
C LEU A 104 -0.62 1.62 2.76
N ASN A 105 0.34 2.50 2.48
CA ASN A 105 0.44 3.20 1.20
C ASN A 105 1.35 2.40 0.28
N VAL A 106 0.81 1.89 -0.83
CA VAL A 106 1.54 1.02 -1.74
C VAL A 106 1.60 1.67 -3.12
N ASN A 107 2.81 1.94 -3.59
CA ASN A 107 3.03 2.45 -4.93
C ASN A 107 3.87 1.47 -5.75
N PHE A 108 3.33 1.05 -6.90
CA PHE A 108 4.01 0.17 -7.85
C PHE A 108 4.81 0.99 -8.87
N GLY A 109 6.07 0.61 -9.11
CA GLY A 109 6.89 1.15 -10.19
C GLY A 109 6.23 1.03 -11.58
N ALA A 110 6.75 1.75 -12.56
CA ALA A 110 6.16 1.80 -13.90
C ALA A 110 6.29 0.44 -14.62
N VAL A 111 5.17 -0.08 -15.13
CA VAL A 111 5.15 -1.26 -16.02
C VAL A 111 5.57 -0.85 -17.42
N GLY A 112 6.45 -1.65 -18.03
CA GLY A 112 6.99 -1.48 -19.38
C GLY A 112 8.32 -0.73 -19.44
N GLY A 113 8.68 0.05 -18.42
CA GLY A 113 10.00 0.68 -18.30
C GLY A 113 11.04 -0.33 -17.79
N GLU A 114 12.30 -0.23 -18.26
CA GLU A 114 13.46 -0.95 -17.71
C GLU A 114 13.30 -2.48 -17.55
N GLY A 115 12.40 -3.11 -18.33
CA GLY A 115 12.12 -4.54 -18.26
C GLY A 115 11.06 -4.97 -17.23
N CYS A 116 10.41 -4.03 -16.54
CA CYS A 116 9.35 -4.31 -15.56
C CYS A 116 8.05 -4.73 -16.25
N THR A 117 7.91 -6.01 -16.61
CA THR A 117 6.80 -6.49 -17.46
C THR A 117 5.92 -7.52 -16.79
N ARG A 118 6.41 -8.17 -15.73
CA ARG A 118 5.73 -9.19 -14.93
C ARG A 118 5.81 -8.83 -13.46
N ALA A 119 4.85 -9.28 -12.64
CA ALA A 119 4.88 -9.03 -11.20
C ALA A 119 6.18 -9.53 -10.54
N ALA A 120 6.71 -10.67 -10.99
CA ALA A 120 7.97 -11.24 -10.51
C ALA A 120 9.22 -10.38 -10.77
N ASP A 121 9.14 -9.40 -11.68
CA ASP A 121 10.24 -8.47 -11.94
C ASP A 121 10.34 -7.41 -10.81
N PHE A 122 9.29 -7.24 -10.01
CA PHE A 122 9.21 -6.21 -8.97
C PHE A 122 9.69 -6.69 -7.61
N LYS A 123 10.46 -5.84 -6.94
CA LYS A 123 10.95 -6.04 -5.58
C LYS A 123 10.22 -5.14 -4.59
N TRP A 124 9.81 -5.69 -3.45
CA TRP A 124 9.06 -4.95 -2.44
C TRP A 124 10.02 -4.31 -1.45
N VAL A 125 9.87 -3.03 -1.18
CA VAL A 125 10.75 -2.27 -0.27
C VAL A 125 9.91 -1.59 0.78
N LEU A 126 10.22 -1.84 2.05
CA LEU A 126 9.65 -1.08 3.14
C LEU A 126 10.15 0.36 3.06
N SER A 127 9.23 1.30 3.12
CA SER A 127 9.48 2.71 2.85
C SER A 127 8.72 3.60 3.82
N ARG A 128 8.87 4.91 3.64
CA ARG A 128 8.19 5.93 4.42
C ARG A 128 7.52 6.99 3.54
N ILE A 129 6.41 7.53 4.03
CA ILE A 129 5.62 8.60 3.39
C ILE A 129 6.36 9.95 3.45
N ASN A 130 6.71 10.42 4.65
CA ASN A 130 7.40 11.71 4.82
C ASN A 130 8.91 11.54 4.70
N ILE A 131 9.69 12.61 4.53
CA ILE A 131 11.16 12.55 4.39
C ILE A 131 11.95 12.29 5.69
N GLY A 132 11.31 12.41 6.86
CA GLY A 132 11.93 12.04 8.15
C GLY A 132 12.91 13.01 8.78
N LEU A 133 12.97 14.26 8.29
CA LEU A 133 13.84 15.29 8.85
C LEU A 133 13.51 15.64 10.32
N PHE A 134 12.24 15.56 10.71
CA PHE A 134 11.76 15.91 12.05
C PHE A 134 11.05 14.75 12.76
N SER A 135 11.21 13.51 12.28
CA SER A 135 10.60 12.33 12.91
C SER A 135 11.62 11.51 13.69
N ALA A 136 11.15 10.75 14.68
CA ALA A 136 11.94 9.72 15.34
C ALA A 136 12.53 8.72 14.32
N PRO A 137 13.55 7.93 14.71
CA PRO A 137 14.04 6.81 13.91
C PRO A 137 12.92 5.85 13.52
N ASP A 138 13.06 5.25 12.34
CA ASP A 138 12.20 4.17 11.84
C ASP A 138 12.61 2.83 12.46
N THR A 139 11.82 1.78 12.22
CA THR A 139 12.20 0.42 12.62
C THR A 139 13.54 0.03 11.96
N PRO A 140 14.46 -0.64 12.69
CA PRO A 140 15.66 -1.20 12.07
C PRO A 140 15.28 -2.14 10.94
N HIS A 141 15.75 -1.84 9.73
CA HIS A 141 15.50 -2.64 8.54
C HIS A 141 16.61 -2.42 7.53
N CYS A 142 17.10 -3.48 6.88
CA CYS A 142 18.18 -3.39 5.89
C CYS A 142 19.43 -2.64 6.35
N GLY A 143 19.81 -2.81 7.63
CA GLY A 143 21.01 -2.19 8.21
C GLY A 143 20.89 -0.69 8.51
N THR A 144 19.69 -0.09 8.39
CA THR A 144 19.43 1.32 8.68
C THR A 144 18.25 1.47 9.65
N THR A 145 18.16 2.63 10.32
CA THR A 145 17.01 3.08 11.12
C THR A 145 16.30 4.26 10.46
N ARG A 146 16.55 4.47 9.17
CA ARG A 146 15.86 5.43 8.33
C ARG A 146 15.48 4.76 7.03
N LEU A 147 14.19 4.53 6.85
CA LEU A 147 13.65 3.90 5.65
C LEU A 147 13.77 4.85 4.45
N PRO A 148 13.94 4.33 3.21
CA PRO A 148 13.90 5.16 2.02
C PRO A 148 12.51 5.77 1.82
N SER A 149 12.44 6.96 1.23
CA SER A 149 11.15 7.56 0.90
C SER A 149 10.46 6.78 -0.22
N GLU A 150 9.13 6.74 -0.19
CA GLU A 150 8.34 6.06 -1.24
C GLU A 150 8.64 6.59 -2.64
N ILE A 151 8.90 7.90 -2.79
CA ILE A 151 9.28 8.52 -4.07
C ILE A 151 10.66 8.04 -4.55
N ASP A 152 11.62 7.86 -3.65
CA ASP A 152 12.94 7.33 -4.03
C ASP A 152 12.83 5.87 -4.46
N VAL A 153 12.01 5.07 -3.79
CA VAL A 153 11.85 3.64 -4.09
C VAL A 153 11.26 3.44 -5.48
N VAL A 154 10.12 4.05 -5.77
CA VAL A 154 9.38 3.78 -7.03
C VAL A 154 10.07 4.35 -8.28
N ASN A 155 10.98 5.30 -8.11
CA ASN A 155 11.76 5.86 -9.22
C ASN A 155 13.05 5.09 -9.53
N ARG A 156 13.35 4.00 -8.81
CA ARG A 156 14.55 3.17 -9.01
C ARG A 156 14.34 1.97 -9.94
N GLY A 157 13.19 1.89 -10.62
CA GLY A 157 12.87 0.82 -11.57
C GLY A 157 11.77 -0.11 -11.03
N CYS A 158 11.99 -1.43 -11.13
CA CYS A 158 10.99 -2.45 -10.77
C CYS A 158 10.88 -2.63 -9.26
N PHE A 159 10.39 -1.61 -8.57
CA PHE A 159 10.18 -1.64 -7.12
C PHE A 159 8.73 -1.33 -6.76
N VAL A 160 8.29 -1.93 -5.67
CA VAL A 160 7.03 -1.58 -4.98
C VAL A 160 7.39 -0.99 -3.65
N SER A 161 7.00 0.26 -3.43
CA SER A 161 7.10 0.88 -2.11
C SER A 161 5.93 0.43 -1.24
N VAL A 162 6.22 0.00 -0.02
CA VAL A 162 5.22 -0.26 1.02
C VAL A 162 5.53 0.66 2.19
N SER A 163 4.73 1.70 2.36
CA SER A 163 4.86 2.66 3.45
C SER A 163 3.81 2.42 4.52
N VAL A 164 4.25 2.39 5.78
CA VAL A 164 3.36 2.25 6.94
C VAL A 164 2.87 3.63 7.35
N GLY A 165 1.58 3.88 7.15
CA GLY A 165 0.95 5.16 7.41
C GLY A 165 0.18 5.18 8.73
N ASP A 166 0.22 6.33 9.40
CA ASP A 166 -0.62 6.64 10.55
C ASP A 166 -1.95 7.22 10.06
N ALA A 167 -3.07 6.63 10.46
CA ALA A 167 -4.39 7.08 10.04
C ALA A 167 -4.83 8.39 10.72
N ARG A 168 -4.13 8.85 11.76
CA ARG A 168 -4.46 10.09 12.49
C ARG A 168 -4.11 11.33 11.68
N ASP A 169 -3.03 11.30 10.91
CA ASP A 169 -2.52 12.47 10.17
C ASP A 169 -1.96 12.15 8.77
N LYS A 170 -1.99 10.87 8.36
CA LYS A 170 -1.42 10.34 7.10
C LYS A 170 0.11 10.42 7.01
N SER A 171 0.80 10.64 8.13
CA SER A 171 2.25 10.60 8.20
C SER A 171 2.79 9.16 8.27
N THR A 172 4.10 9.00 8.25
CA THR A 172 4.76 7.72 8.54
C THR A 172 4.46 7.27 9.97
N ALA A 173 3.94 6.05 10.15
CA ALA A 173 3.64 5.49 11.45
C ALA A 173 4.90 5.31 12.33
N PRO A 174 4.79 5.26 13.67
CA PRO A 174 5.91 5.01 14.56
C PRO A 174 6.65 3.69 14.29
N ALA A 175 7.93 3.62 14.68
CA ALA A 175 8.78 2.44 14.48
C ALA A 175 8.19 1.13 15.02
N ALA A 176 7.44 1.16 16.14
CA ALA A 176 6.79 -0.02 16.70
C ALA A 176 5.75 -0.62 15.73
N ASP A 177 4.95 0.22 15.08
CA ASP A 177 3.95 -0.21 14.11
C ASP A 177 4.62 -0.70 12.81
N GLN A 178 5.69 -0.02 12.39
CA GLN A 178 6.50 -0.46 11.26
C GLN A 178 7.10 -1.85 11.49
N ALA A 179 7.58 -2.15 12.70
CA ALA A 179 8.16 -3.44 13.05
C ALA A 179 7.15 -4.59 12.93
N VAL A 180 5.89 -4.35 13.30
CA VAL A 180 4.81 -5.35 13.10
C VAL A 180 4.60 -5.63 11.61
N VAL A 181 4.63 -4.60 10.77
CA VAL A 181 4.50 -4.77 9.31
C VAL A 181 5.70 -5.52 8.73
N VAL A 182 6.93 -5.23 9.18
CA VAL A 182 8.12 -6.00 8.80
C VAL A 182 7.94 -7.48 9.13
N GLN A 183 7.49 -7.79 10.34
CA GLN A 183 7.26 -9.17 10.75
C GLN A 183 6.21 -9.87 9.89
N LYS A 184 5.09 -9.19 9.62
CA LYS A 184 3.97 -9.75 8.85
C LYS A 184 4.26 -9.93 7.36
N LEU A 185 5.02 -9.02 6.76
CA LEU A 185 5.38 -9.10 5.35
C LEU A 185 6.61 -9.98 5.11
N GLY A 186 7.50 -10.09 6.10
CA GLY A 186 8.60 -11.04 6.14
C GLY A 186 9.35 -11.15 4.81
N ASN A 187 9.29 -12.33 4.20
CA ASN A 187 10.01 -12.69 2.98
C ASN A 187 9.52 -11.97 1.72
N LEU A 188 8.37 -11.29 1.76
CA LEU A 188 7.93 -10.44 0.65
C LEU A 188 8.86 -9.24 0.50
N LEU A 189 9.33 -8.69 1.62
CA LEU A 189 10.19 -7.50 1.64
C LEU A 189 11.63 -7.84 1.23
N SER A 190 12.24 -6.89 0.55
CA SER A 190 13.62 -6.89 0.11
C SER A 190 14.29 -5.57 0.43
N CYS A 191 15.62 -5.58 0.48
CA CYS A 191 16.39 -4.35 0.61
C CYS A 191 16.58 -3.68 -0.75
N PRO A 192 16.50 -2.33 -0.82
CA PRO A 192 16.65 -1.56 -2.05
C PRO A 192 18.06 -1.62 -2.64
#